data_AF-A0A919CU92-F1
#
_entry.id   AF-A0A919CU92-F1
#
_cell.length_a   1.000
_cell.length_b   1.000
_cell.length_c   1.000
_cell.angle_alpha   90.00
_cell.angle_beta   90.00
_cell.angle_gamma   90.00
#
_symmetry.space_group_name_H-M   'P 1'
#
loop_
_entity.id
_entity.type
_entity.pdbx_description
1 polymer ?
#
loop_
_entity_poly.entity_id
_entity_poly.type
_entity_poly.pdbx_seq_one_letter_code
_entity_poly.pdbx_strand_id
1 'polypeptide(L)'
;MTGSEPSPSFRLAYVPGVTPAKWGRIWNERLPDVPLTLLQLPAAEAHGALREGAADAGIVRLPVDRTFFSAIPLYTETTVVVVPKDHVITAADEVSVEDLADEVVFHPLDDVLGWDTPPGEPAFERPATTEDAVELVAAGVGLLVVPQSLARLYHRRDLTYRPVTDAPQSAVALAWPEAAHTDLVEDFIGIVRGRTVNSTRGRPQPQAQAQPEARKKGRTTDRGSGGGGGGGGRTGAGRAAGRGGRQQQGRSGSGSGGASGAGARRGKPRRRS
;
A
#
# COMPACT_ATOMS: atom_id res chain seq x y z
N MET A 1 -19.67 23.09 -37.62
CA MET A 1 -18.47 22.97 -36.78
C MET A 1 -18.82 22.08 -35.61
N THR A 2 -18.61 20.76 -35.73
CA THR A 2 -18.75 19.84 -34.60
C THR A 2 -17.48 19.98 -33.77
N GLY A 3 -17.57 20.65 -32.63
CA GLY A 3 -16.48 20.65 -31.66
C GLY A 3 -16.27 19.20 -31.20
N SER A 4 -15.10 18.64 -31.45
CA SER A 4 -14.70 17.39 -30.81
C SER A 4 -14.71 17.63 -29.31
N GLU A 5 -15.66 17.03 -28.60
CA GLU A 5 -15.53 16.92 -27.15
C GLU A 5 -14.21 16.21 -26.84
N PRO A 6 -13.39 16.72 -25.90
CA PRO A 6 -12.14 16.07 -25.57
C PRO A 6 -12.45 14.66 -25.07
N SER A 7 -11.79 13.66 -25.66
CA SER A 7 -11.91 12.27 -25.20
C SER A 7 -11.59 12.21 -23.71
N PRO A 8 -12.40 11.48 -22.91
CA PRO A 8 -12.14 11.35 -21.49
C PRO A 8 -10.73 10.75 -21.28
N SER A 9 -9.96 11.35 -20.37
CA SER A 9 -8.66 10.87 -19.95
C SER A 9 -8.53 11.02 -18.44
N PHE A 10 -7.64 10.25 -17.82
CA PHE A 10 -7.40 10.32 -16.39
C PHE A 10 -5.91 10.46 -16.12
N ARG A 11 -5.53 11.52 -15.40
CA ARG A 11 -4.15 11.87 -15.06
C ARG A 11 -3.92 11.56 -13.59
N LEU A 12 -3.01 10.63 -13.33
CA LEU A 12 -2.65 10.19 -11.98
C LEU A 12 -1.24 10.65 -11.66
N ALA A 13 -1.12 11.60 -10.74
CA ALA A 13 0.17 11.97 -10.17
C ALA A 13 0.70 10.88 -9.22
N TYR A 14 2.00 10.70 -9.14
CA TYR A 14 2.62 9.86 -8.12
C TYR A 14 4.02 10.35 -7.75
N VAL A 15 4.37 10.18 -6.48
CA VAL A 15 5.66 10.63 -5.93
C VAL A 15 6.73 9.53 -5.99
N PRO A 16 8.04 9.86 -5.91
CA PRO A 16 9.11 8.86 -5.82
C PRO A 16 8.88 7.80 -4.73
N GLY A 17 9.26 6.56 -5.03
CA GLY A 17 9.09 5.40 -4.16
C GLY A 17 7.70 4.75 -4.24
N VAL A 18 6.70 5.43 -4.81
CA VAL A 18 5.35 4.86 -4.99
C VAL A 18 5.25 4.15 -6.33
N THR A 19 4.62 2.96 -6.34
CA THR A 19 4.42 2.17 -7.57
C THR A 19 2.93 2.14 -7.99
N PRO A 20 2.51 2.95 -8.97
CA PRO A 20 1.11 2.96 -9.44
C PRO A 20 0.75 1.75 -10.33
N ALA A 21 1.73 0.96 -10.78
CA ALA A 21 1.59 -0.03 -11.84
C ALA A 21 0.45 -1.04 -11.62
N LYS A 22 0.23 -1.47 -10.37
CA LYS A 22 -0.88 -2.39 -10.02
C LYS A 22 -2.23 -1.79 -10.38
N TRP A 23 -2.50 -0.56 -9.94
CA TRP A 23 -3.78 0.10 -10.18
C TRP A 23 -3.91 0.56 -11.63
N GLY A 24 -2.80 1.00 -12.24
CA GLY A 24 -2.79 1.36 -13.65
C GLY A 24 -3.12 0.20 -14.59
N ARG A 25 -2.63 -1.01 -14.30
CA ARG A 25 -3.03 -2.22 -15.04
C ARG A 25 -4.55 -2.45 -14.95
N ILE A 26 -5.09 -2.42 -13.74
CA ILE A 26 -6.53 -2.65 -13.51
C ILE A 26 -7.38 -1.55 -14.18
N TRP A 27 -6.90 -0.30 -14.20
CA TRP A 27 -7.56 0.79 -14.92
C TRP A 27 -7.64 0.49 -16.41
N ASN A 28 -6.51 0.20 -17.05
CA ASN A 28 -6.45 -0.08 -18.49
C ASN A 28 -7.29 -1.30 -18.89
N GLU A 29 -7.43 -2.29 -18.00
CA GLU A 29 -8.32 -3.45 -18.21
C GLU A 29 -9.81 -3.08 -18.12
N ARG A 30 -10.20 -2.14 -17.25
CA ARG A 30 -11.60 -1.79 -16.98
C ARG A 30 -12.14 -0.66 -17.85
N LEU A 31 -11.26 0.27 -18.20
CA LEU A 31 -11.57 1.50 -18.93
C LEU A 31 -10.61 1.62 -20.12
N PRO A 32 -10.63 0.66 -21.07
CA PRO A 32 -9.69 0.65 -22.19
C PRO A 32 -9.81 1.89 -23.09
N ASP A 33 -10.99 2.51 -23.11
CA ASP A 33 -11.28 3.72 -23.91
C ASP A 33 -10.93 5.02 -23.19
N VAL A 34 -10.48 4.96 -21.92
CA VAL A 34 -10.08 6.14 -21.11
C VAL A 34 -8.59 6.03 -20.79
N PRO A 35 -7.72 6.70 -21.55
CA PRO A 35 -6.27 6.63 -21.31
C PRO A 35 -5.90 7.08 -19.89
N LEU A 36 -5.02 6.30 -19.25
CA LEU A 36 -4.37 6.67 -18.00
C LEU A 36 -3.01 7.31 -18.27
N THR A 37 -2.86 8.57 -17.91
CA THR A 37 -1.58 9.28 -17.93
C THR A 37 -0.97 9.25 -16.53
N LEU A 38 0.21 8.65 -16.39
CA LEU A 38 0.96 8.65 -15.14
C LEU A 38 1.94 9.83 -15.13
N LEU A 39 1.87 10.67 -14.10
CA LEU A 39 2.70 11.85 -13.93
C LEU A 39 3.58 11.68 -12.69
N GLN A 40 4.87 11.38 -12.87
CA GLN A 40 5.79 11.35 -11.75
C GLN A 40 6.19 12.78 -11.37
N LEU A 41 5.99 13.16 -10.11
CA LEU A 41 6.28 14.50 -9.62
C LEU A 41 7.11 14.44 -8.33
N PRO A 42 7.99 15.43 -8.07
CA PRO A 42 8.59 15.60 -6.75
C PRO A 42 7.52 15.65 -5.66
N ALA A 43 7.82 15.10 -4.48
CA ALA A 43 6.84 15.00 -3.40
C ALA A 43 6.30 16.38 -2.96
N ALA A 44 7.17 17.40 -2.96
CA ALA A 44 6.82 18.77 -2.65
C ALA A 44 5.85 19.41 -3.67
N GLU A 45 5.91 19.00 -4.94
CA GLU A 45 5.12 19.57 -6.03
C GLU A 45 3.76 18.89 -6.22
N ALA A 46 3.63 17.63 -5.79
CA ALA A 46 2.45 16.82 -6.04
C ALA A 46 1.14 17.46 -5.55
N HIS A 47 1.17 18.11 -4.38
CA HIS A 47 0.00 18.82 -3.86
C HIS A 47 -0.36 20.05 -4.70
N GLY A 48 0.63 20.83 -5.16
CA GLY A 48 0.40 21.98 -6.03
C GLY A 48 -0.25 21.56 -7.34
N ALA A 49 0.32 20.53 -7.99
CA ALA A 49 -0.21 19.98 -9.24
C ALA A 49 -1.67 19.50 -9.12
N LEU A 50 -2.06 18.91 -7.98
CA LEU A 50 -3.45 18.52 -7.74
C LEU A 50 -4.36 19.74 -7.52
N ARG A 51 -3.90 20.78 -6.81
CA ARG A 51 -4.68 22.02 -6.62
C ARG A 51 -4.95 22.75 -7.93
N GLU A 52 -3.95 22.74 -8.81
CA GLU A 52 -4.00 23.40 -10.13
C GLU A 52 -4.76 22.58 -11.18
N GLY A 53 -5.19 21.35 -10.85
CA GLY A 53 -5.86 20.47 -11.79
C GLY A 53 -4.93 19.93 -12.89
N ALA A 54 -3.61 19.90 -12.67
CA ALA A 54 -2.65 19.26 -13.56
C ALA A 54 -2.76 17.72 -13.52
N ALA A 55 -3.28 17.17 -12.42
CA ALA A 55 -3.68 15.77 -12.27
C ALA A 55 -5.06 15.67 -11.62
N ASP A 56 -5.78 14.59 -11.92
CA ASP A 56 -7.15 14.36 -11.43
C ASP A 56 -7.15 13.67 -10.05
N ALA A 57 -6.13 12.87 -9.78
CA ALA A 57 -5.83 12.30 -8.48
C ALA A 57 -4.31 12.08 -8.33
N GLY A 58 -3.84 11.84 -7.11
CA GLY A 58 -2.44 11.57 -6.82
C GLY A 58 -2.25 10.44 -5.82
N ILE A 59 -1.23 9.61 -6.03
CA ILE A 59 -0.73 8.71 -4.99
C ILE A 59 0.45 9.40 -4.31
N VAL A 60 0.17 9.95 -3.13
CA VAL A 60 1.04 10.89 -2.42
C VAL A 60 1.33 10.38 -1.01
N ARG A 61 2.31 11.01 -0.36
CA ARG A 61 2.61 10.75 1.06
C ARG A 61 1.73 11.65 1.93
N LEU A 62 1.30 11.10 3.07
CA LEU A 62 0.63 11.86 4.12
C LEU A 62 1.65 12.62 4.99
N PRO A 63 1.24 13.72 5.63
CA PRO A 63 -0.11 14.30 5.63
C PRO A 63 -0.44 15.06 4.34
N VAL A 64 -1.73 15.06 3.99
CA VAL A 64 -2.30 16.01 3.02
C VAL A 64 -3.21 16.99 3.75
N ASP A 65 -3.39 18.19 3.18
CA ASP A 65 -4.36 19.17 3.67
C ASP A 65 -5.79 18.65 3.49
N ARG A 66 -6.37 18.14 4.58
CA ARG A 66 -7.72 17.55 4.60
C ARG A 66 -8.85 18.57 4.42
N THR A 67 -8.56 19.87 4.43
CA THR A 67 -9.57 20.91 4.15
C THR A 67 -9.79 21.11 2.66
N PHE A 68 -8.83 20.65 1.84
CA PHE A 68 -8.87 20.74 0.38
C PHE A 68 -8.95 19.36 -0.28
N PHE A 69 -8.24 18.37 0.28
CA PHE A 69 -8.13 17.04 -0.28
C PHE A 69 -8.94 16.00 0.48
N SER A 70 -9.74 15.26 -0.28
CA SER A 70 -10.13 13.91 0.12
C SER A 70 -8.93 12.97 -0.06
N ALA A 71 -8.77 12.01 0.87
CA ALA A 71 -7.71 11.02 0.75
C ALA A 71 -8.03 9.69 1.45
N ILE A 72 -7.60 8.60 0.82
CA ILE A 72 -7.73 7.22 1.29
C ILE A 72 -6.33 6.66 1.55
N PRO A 73 -5.98 6.28 2.80
CA PRO A 73 -4.74 5.59 3.08
C PRO A 73 -4.66 4.26 2.33
N LEU A 74 -3.51 3.97 1.72
CA LEU A 74 -3.28 2.76 0.93
C LEU A 74 -2.42 1.77 1.69
N TYR A 75 -1.27 2.22 2.16
CA TYR A 75 -0.33 1.43 2.95
C TYR A 75 0.61 2.37 3.71
N THR A 76 1.30 1.82 4.70
CA THR A 76 2.33 2.52 5.46
C THR A 76 3.66 1.84 5.21
N GLU A 77 4.69 2.63 4.94
CA GLU A 77 6.03 2.15 4.64
C GLU A 77 6.89 2.15 5.89
N THR A 78 7.66 1.08 6.05
CA THR A 78 8.71 0.99 7.06
C THR A 78 9.80 2.00 6.75
N THR A 79 10.26 2.69 7.78
CA THR A 79 11.41 3.59 7.71
C THR A 79 12.69 2.80 7.95
N VAL A 80 13.71 3.08 7.14
CA VAL A 80 14.99 2.37 7.16
C VAL A 80 16.14 3.36 7.12
N VAL A 81 17.26 3.00 7.74
CA VAL A 81 18.53 3.70 7.55
C VAL A 81 19.30 3.03 6.41
N VAL A 82 19.77 3.82 5.46
CA VAL A 82 20.64 3.43 4.36
C VAL A 82 22.09 3.65 4.79
N VAL A 83 22.90 2.61 4.64
CA VAL A 83 24.29 2.56 5.13
C VAL A 83 25.20 1.83 4.13
N PRO A 84 26.52 2.10 4.12
CA PRO A 84 27.49 1.23 3.48
C PRO A 84 27.43 -0.21 4.01
N LYS A 85 27.71 -1.20 3.16
CA LYS A 85 27.65 -2.63 3.55
C LYS A 85 28.63 -3.04 4.64
N ASP A 86 29.69 -2.29 4.84
CA ASP A 86 30.72 -2.49 5.86
C ASP A 86 30.50 -1.64 7.12
N HIS A 87 29.40 -0.88 7.19
CA HIS A 87 29.06 -0.06 8.35
C HIS A 87 28.71 -0.91 9.59
N VAL A 88 29.05 -0.43 10.80
CA VAL A 88 28.84 -1.16 12.06
C VAL A 88 27.38 -1.52 12.32
N ILE A 89 26.45 -0.64 11.94
CA ILE A 89 24.99 -0.85 12.02
C ILE A 89 24.53 -2.14 11.31
N THR A 90 25.27 -2.61 10.31
CA THR A 90 24.91 -3.83 9.58
C THR A 90 25.00 -5.11 10.43
N ALA A 91 25.65 -5.05 11.59
CA ALA A 91 25.76 -6.13 12.56
C ALA A 91 24.43 -6.44 13.29
N ALA A 92 23.48 -5.50 13.27
CA ALA A 92 22.12 -5.70 13.77
C ALA A 92 21.13 -5.86 12.62
N ASP A 93 20.01 -6.55 12.86
CA ASP A 93 18.92 -6.72 11.89
C ASP A 93 18.01 -5.48 11.79
N GLU A 94 17.94 -4.69 12.87
CA GLU A 94 17.20 -3.44 13.02
C GLU A 94 17.94 -2.52 14.01
N VAL A 95 17.63 -1.22 13.99
CA VAL A 95 18.21 -0.21 14.89
C VAL A 95 17.13 0.72 15.44
N SER A 96 17.47 1.46 16.48
CA SER A 96 16.71 2.60 17.00
C SER A 96 17.28 3.92 16.48
N VAL A 97 16.56 5.02 16.69
CA VAL A 97 17.03 6.39 16.47
C VAL A 97 18.22 6.71 17.38
N GLU A 98 18.23 6.17 18.61
CA GLU A 98 19.33 6.36 19.56
C GLU A 98 20.65 5.73 19.07
N ASP A 99 20.58 4.59 18.37
CA ASP A 99 21.76 3.97 17.75
C ASP A 99 22.39 4.83 16.63
N LEU A 100 21.67 5.85 16.14
CA LEU A 100 22.14 6.80 15.13
C LEU A 100 22.65 8.12 15.72
N ALA A 101 22.59 8.31 17.05
CA ALA A 101 22.82 9.61 17.69
C ALA A 101 24.21 10.20 17.43
N ASP A 102 25.23 9.34 17.37
CA ASP A 102 26.63 9.72 17.13
C ASP A 102 27.03 9.70 15.64
N GLU A 103 26.10 9.38 14.74
CA GLU A 103 26.34 9.29 13.31
C GLU A 103 25.93 10.59 12.60
N VAL A 104 26.66 10.97 11.55
CA VAL A 104 26.21 12.05 10.67
C VAL A 104 25.02 11.53 9.85
N VAL A 105 23.85 12.16 9.98
CA VAL A 105 22.64 11.78 9.24
C VAL A 105 22.22 12.91 8.31
N PHE A 106 22.04 12.56 7.03
CA PHE A 106 21.54 13.48 6.02
C PHE A 106 20.03 13.64 6.11
N HIS A 107 19.61 14.91 6.04
CA HIS A 107 18.20 15.32 5.96
C HIS A 107 18.03 16.12 4.65
N PRO A 108 17.76 15.47 3.51
CA PRO A 108 17.68 16.16 2.22
C PRO A 108 16.52 17.17 2.19
N LEU A 109 16.55 18.12 1.26
CA LEU A 109 15.48 19.14 1.16
C LEU A 109 14.13 18.55 0.74
N ASP A 110 14.13 17.39 0.10
CA ASP A 110 12.95 16.63 -0.30
C ASP A 110 12.56 15.53 0.69
N ASP A 111 13.08 15.55 1.93
CA ASP A 111 12.73 14.57 2.97
C ASP A 111 11.21 14.53 3.19
N VAL A 112 10.70 13.31 3.28
CA VAL A 112 9.28 12.99 3.36
C VAL A 112 8.88 12.41 4.71
N LEU A 113 9.83 12.28 5.65
CA LEU A 113 9.59 11.81 6.99
C LEU A 113 9.20 12.99 7.90
N GLY A 114 8.09 12.82 8.62
CA GLY A 114 7.60 13.82 9.57
C GLY A 114 8.31 13.74 10.92
N TRP A 115 9.60 14.08 10.96
CA TRP A 115 10.38 14.12 12.19
C TRP A 115 9.98 15.29 13.08
N ASP A 116 9.77 15.04 14.38
CA ASP A 116 9.75 16.11 15.40
C ASP A 116 11.17 16.60 15.69
N THR A 117 12.12 15.67 15.77
CA THR A 117 13.56 15.93 15.90
C THR A 117 14.29 14.90 15.04
N PRO A 118 14.99 15.33 13.98
CA PRO A 118 15.70 14.40 13.11
C PRO A 118 16.85 13.68 13.87
N PRO A 119 17.14 12.41 13.55
CA PRO A 119 18.18 11.63 14.22
C PRO A 119 19.60 12.09 13.84
N GLY A 120 20.56 11.70 14.69
CA GLY A 120 22.00 11.86 14.47
C GLY A 120 22.50 13.31 14.47
N GLU A 121 23.79 13.44 14.19
CA GLU A 121 24.41 14.74 13.98
C GLU A 121 24.04 15.29 12.59
N PRO A 122 23.59 16.55 12.49
CA PRO A 122 23.27 17.13 11.20
C PRO A 122 24.54 17.30 10.36
N ALA A 123 24.48 16.89 9.09
CA ALA A 123 25.53 17.20 8.13
C ALA A 123 25.72 18.72 7.95
N PHE A 124 26.93 19.14 7.59
CA PHE A 124 27.26 20.56 7.38
C PHE A 124 26.36 21.22 6.32
N GLU A 125 26.04 20.48 5.26
CA GLU A 125 25.12 20.92 4.21
C GLU A 125 24.05 19.85 3.98
N ARG A 126 22.82 20.32 3.73
CA ARG A 126 21.69 19.45 3.39
C ARG A 126 21.72 19.15 1.90
N PRO A 127 21.72 17.87 1.48
CA PRO A 127 21.61 17.51 0.07
C PRO A 127 20.31 18.05 -0.53
N ALA A 128 20.34 18.44 -1.80
CA ALA A 128 19.16 18.97 -2.49
C ALA A 128 18.09 17.89 -2.66
N THR A 129 18.51 16.66 -2.96
CA THR A 129 17.60 15.53 -3.17
C THR A 129 18.00 14.30 -2.35
N THR A 130 17.05 13.39 -2.19
CA THR A 130 17.28 12.08 -1.58
C THR A 130 18.31 11.27 -2.39
N GLU A 131 18.34 11.42 -3.71
CA GLU A 131 19.33 10.78 -4.58
C GLU A 131 20.75 11.29 -4.31
N ASP A 132 20.93 12.61 -4.19
CA ASP A 132 22.22 13.21 -3.84
C ASP A 132 22.69 12.75 -2.45
N ALA A 133 21.77 12.62 -1.49
CA ALA A 133 22.09 12.08 -0.17
C ALA A 133 22.58 10.63 -0.25
N VAL A 134 21.96 9.79 -1.09
CA VAL A 134 22.40 8.39 -1.31
C VAL A 134 23.83 8.33 -1.88
N GLU A 135 24.19 9.24 -2.78
CA GLU A 135 25.56 9.34 -3.30
C GLU A 135 26.58 9.65 -2.19
N LEU A 136 26.24 10.54 -1.26
CA LEU A 136 27.09 10.87 -0.11
C LEU A 136 27.20 9.71 0.89
N VAL A 137 26.11 8.95 1.10
CA VAL A 137 26.16 7.72 1.90
C VAL A 137 27.10 6.70 1.24
N ALA A 138 27.04 6.53 -0.08
CA ALA A 138 27.94 5.63 -0.80
C ALA A 138 29.41 6.06 -0.72
N ALA A 139 29.67 7.37 -0.60
CA ALA A 139 31.00 7.92 -0.34
C ALA A 139 31.46 7.77 1.13
N GLY A 140 30.63 7.23 2.02
CA GLY A 140 30.94 7.03 3.43
C GLY A 140 30.94 8.31 4.26
N VAL A 141 30.24 9.37 3.79
CA VAL A 141 30.23 10.68 4.46
C VAL A 141 29.22 10.75 5.62
N GLY A 142 28.20 9.90 5.57
CA GLY A 142 27.15 9.83 6.59
C GLY A 142 26.10 8.78 6.23
N LEU A 143 24.99 8.81 6.94
CA LEU A 143 23.87 7.90 6.80
C LEU A 143 22.61 8.65 6.33
N LEU A 144 21.60 7.92 5.88
CA LEU A 144 20.35 8.51 5.41
C LEU A 144 19.17 7.68 5.91
N VAL A 145 18.18 8.31 6.53
CA VAL A 145 16.95 7.64 6.96
C VAL A 145 15.82 7.99 5.99
N VAL A 146 15.20 6.97 5.39
CA VAL A 146 14.16 7.13 4.36
C VAL A 146 13.10 6.02 4.45
N PRO A 147 11.92 6.21 3.85
CA PRO A 147 11.01 5.10 3.57
C PRO A 147 11.70 4.01 2.76
N GLN A 148 11.43 2.74 3.08
CA GLN A 148 12.07 1.59 2.43
C GLN A 148 11.93 1.60 0.90
N SER A 149 10.87 2.17 0.36
CA SER A 149 10.70 2.29 -1.08
C SER A 149 11.69 3.24 -1.74
N LEU A 150 12.09 4.34 -1.08
CA LEU A 150 13.13 5.23 -1.59
C LEU A 150 14.51 4.56 -1.51
N ALA A 151 14.79 3.83 -0.43
CA ALA A 151 16.01 3.01 -0.35
C ALA A 151 16.10 1.97 -1.47
N ARG A 152 14.96 1.40 -1.89
CA ARG A 152 14.88 0.47 -3.03
C ARG A 152 14.99 1.18 -4.38
N LEU A 153 14.39 2.36 -4.51
CA LEU A 153 14.42 3.17 -5.72
C LEU A 153 15.84 3.59 -6.07
N TYR A 154 16.59 4.08 -5.09
CA TYR A 154 17.97 4.54 -5.23
C TYR A 154 19.00 3.48 -4.81
N HIS A 155 18.62 2.20 -4.86
CA HIS A 155 19.50 1.13 -4.40
C HIS A 155 20.81 1.07 -5.21
N ARG A 156 21.92 0.89 -4.50
CA ARG A 156 23.25 0.65 -5.06
C ARG A 156 23.88 -0.62 -4.48
N ARG A 157 24.85 -1.20 -5.20
CA ARG A 157 25.47 -2.49 -4.82
C ARG A 157 26.34 -2.41 -3.57
N ASP A 158 26.89 -1.24 -3.26
CA ASP A 158 27.73 -0.92 -2.12
C ASP A 158 26.93 -0.55 -0.86
N LEU A 159 25.63 -0.31 -1.01
CA LEU A 159 24.72 0.07 0.07
C LEU A 159 23.81 -1.07 0.52
N THR A 160 23.32 -0.96 1.74
CA THR A 160 22.25 -1.79 2.32
C THR A 160 21.37 -0.92 3.21
N TYR A 161 20.29 -1.48 3.76
CA TYR A 161 19.47 -0.78 4.74
C TYR A 161 19.06 -1.67 5.92
N ARG A 162 18.72 -1.02 7.04
CA ARG A 162 18.16 -1.63 8.26
C ARG A 162 16.91 -0.89 8.71
N PRO A 163 15.83 -1.58 9.13
CA PRO A 163 14.67 -0.93 9.75
C PRO A 163 15.07 -0.07 10.94
N VAL A 164 14.42 1.09 11.08
CA VAL A 164 14.51 1.94 12.27
C VAL A 164 13.21 1.79 13.04
N THR A 165 13.27 1.23 14.24
CA THR A 165 12.10 0.70 14.97
C THR A 165 11.19 1.78 15.56
N ASP A 166 11.77 2.93 15.91
CA ASP A 166 11.14 4.07 16.59
C ASP A 166 11.13 5.34 15.72
N ALA A 167 11.40 5.21 14.42
CA ALA A 167 11.28 6.29 13.45
C ALA A 167 9.82 6.54 13.04
N PRO A 168 9.45 7.79 12.64
CA PRO A 168 8.15 8.06 12.06
C PRO A 168 7.98 7.23 10.78
N GLN A 169 6.81 6.61 10.64
CA GLN A 169 6.47 5.85 9.44
C GLN A 169 5.94 6.77 8.34
N SER A 170 6.07 6.36 7.08
CA SER A 170 5.55 7.15 5.95
C SER A 170 4.32 6.50 5.35
N ALA A 171 3.15 7.13 5.55
CA ALA A 171 1.89 6.64 5.01
C ALA A 171 1.67 7.16 3.58
N VAL A 172 1.28 6.26 2.67
CA VAL A 172 0.94 6.56 1.28
C VAL A 172 -0.57 6.53 1.13
N ALA A 173 -1.13 7.54 0.47
CA ALA A 173 -2.56 7.70 0.24
C ALA A 173 -2.88 7.99 -1.22
N LEU A 174 -4.07 7.58 -1.66
CA LEU A 174 -4.71 8.19 -2.82
C LEU A 174 -5.35 9.51 -2.34
N ALA A 175 -5.04 10.62 -2.99
CA ALA A 175 -5.61 11.94 -2.69
C ALA A 175 -6.18 12.60 -3.95
N TRP A 176 -7.23 13.39 -3.80
CA TRP A 176 -7.84 14.19 -4.87
C TRP A 176 -8.52 15.42 -4.28
N PRO A 177 -8.65 16.53 -5.04
CA PRO A 177 -9.39 17.70 -4.58
C PRO A 177 -10.85 17.34 -4.28
N GLU A 178 -11.37 17.69 -3.11
CA GLU A 178 -12.74 17.35 -2.72
C GLU A 178 -13.78 17.92 -3.69
N ALA A 179 -13.54 19.13 -4.20
CA ALA A 179 -14.40 19.79 -5.18
C ALA A 179 -14.37 19.15 -6.59
N ALA A 180 -13.38 18.30 -6.89
CA ALA A 180 -13.18 17.68 -8.21
C ALA A 180 -13.51 16.16 -8.19
N HIS A 181 -14.55 15.78 -7.46
CA HIS A 181 -14.97 14.39 -7.34
C HIS A 181 -15.79 13.94 -8.55
N THR A 182 -15.13 13.37 -9.56
CA THR A 182 -15.74 12.91 -10.82
C THR A 182 -16.02 11.40 -10.82
N ASP A 183 -16.82 10.93 -11.79
CA ASP A 183 -17.06 9.50 -11.99
C ASP A 183 -15.75 8.71 -12.21
N LEU A 184 -14.77 9.30 -12.91
CA LEU A 184 -13.46 8.69 -13.14
C LEU A 184 -12.64 8.58 -11.85
N VAL A 185 -12.72 9.58 -10.97
CA VAL A 185 -12.12 9.51 -9.63
C VAL A 185 -12.78 8.40 -8.81
N GLU A 186 -14.11 8.28 -8.85
CA GLU A 186 -14.84 7.19 -8.18
C GLU A 186 -14.48 5.80 -8.71
N ASP A 187 -14.35 5.66 -10.03
CA ASP A 187 -13.89 4.42 -10.66
C ASP A 187 -12.48 4.06 -10.18
N PHE A 188 -11.55 5.03 -10.12
CA PHE A 188 -10.19 4.82 -9.61
C PHE A 188 -10.18 4.48 -8.12
N ILE A 189 -10.97 5.17 -7.30
CA ILE A 189 -11.20 4.83 -5.89
C ILE A 189 -11.67 3.38 -5.77
N GLY A 190 -12.55 2.94 -6.67
CA GLY A 190 -13.04 1.57 -6.68
C GLY A 190 -11.97 0.54 -7.00
N ILE A 191 -11.09 0.84 -7.94
CA ILE A 191 -9.92 0.02 -8.25
C ILE A 191 -8.98 -0.08 -7.06
N VAL A 192 -8.69 1.05 -6.42
CA VAL A 192 -7.79 1.11 -5.26
C VAL A 192 -8.34 0.32 -4.08
N ARG A 193 -9.66 0.38 -3.84
CA ARG A 193 -10.37 -0.40 -2.82
C ARG A 193 -10.61 -1.86 -3.20
N GLY A 194 -10.19 -2.29 -4.40
CA GLY A 194 -10.37 -3.67 -4.86
C GLY A 194 -11.82 -4.05 -5.21
N ARG A 195 -12.72 -3.07 -5.43
CA ARG A 195 -14.09 -3.35 -5.92
C ARG A 195 -13.97 -4.10 -7.26
N THR A 196 -14.68 -5.20 -7.44
CA THR A 196 -14.73 -5.92 -8.74
C THR A 196 -15.67 -5.21 -9.71
N VAL A 197 -15.52 -5.46 -11.02
CA VAL A 197 -16.29 -4.82 -12.11
C VAL A 197 -17.82 -5.04 -11.95
N ASN A 198 -18.23 -6.09 -11.23
CA ASN A 198 -19.63 -6.42 -10.96
C ASN A 198 -20.21 -5.75 -9.69
N SER A 199 -19.46 -4.89 -9.01
CA SER A 199 -19.93 -4.24 -7.77
C SER A 199 -20.76 -2.99 -8.08
N THR A 200 -22.04 -3.18 -8.40
CA THR A 200 -23.06 -2.12 -8.59
C THR A 200 -23.58 -1.58 -7.26
N ARG A 201 -22.70 -1.14 -6.35
CA ARG A 201 -23.09 -0.26 -5.23
C ARG A 201 -22.45 1.11 -5.45
N GLY A 202 -23.13 1.97 -6.20
CA GLY A 202 -22.68 3.35 -6.37
C GLY A 202 -23.26 4.12 -7.56
N ARG A 203 -23.65 3.46 -8.66
CA ARG A 203 -24.34 4.17 -9.75
C ARG A 203 -25.80 4.40 -9.39
N PRO A 204 -26.31 5.65 -9.36
CA PRO A 204 -27.74 5.87 -9.52
C PRO A 204 -28.10 5.33 -10.90
N GLN A 205 -28.89 4.24 -10.95
CA GLN A 205 -29.50 3.84 -12.21
C GLN A 205 -30.39 5.00 -12.67
N PRO A 206 -30.28 5.45 -13.93
CA PRO A 206 -31.32 6.28 -14.53
C PRO A 206 -32.63 5.53 -14.37
N GLN A 207 -33.60 6.15 -13.70
CA GLN A 207 -34.93 5.57 -13.52
C GLN A 207 -35.45 5.12 -14.88
N ALA A 208 -35.56 3.80 -15.05
CA ALA A 208 -36.20 3.23 -16.21
C ALA A 208 -37.62 3.82 -16.27
N GLN A 209 -37.84 4.65 -17.29
CA GLN A 209 -39.15 5.22 -17.59
C GLN A 209 -40.15 4.07 -17.68
N ALA A 210 -41.15 4.08 -16.80
CA ALA A 210 -42.24 3.12 -16.80
C ALA A 210 -42.95 3.19 -18.16
N GLN A 211 -42.81 2.13 -18.95
CA GLN A 211 -43.62 1.93 -20.15
C GLN A 211 -45.04 1.51 -19.73
N PRO A 212 -46.10 2.01 -20.39
CA PRO A 212 -47.47 1.77 -19.95
C PRO A 212 -47.89 0.32 -20.15
N GLU A 213 -48.53 -0.27 -19.13
CA GLU A 213 -49.10 -1.62 -19.18
C GLU A 213 -50.15 -1.75 -20.28
N ALA A 214 -49.89 -2.63 -21.25
CA ALA A 214 -50.87 -3.06 -22.23
C ALA A 214 -51.90 -4.00 -21.58
N ARG A 215 -53.13 -3.51 -21.44
CA ARG A 215 -54.33 -4.26 -21.01
C ARG A 215 -54.52 -5.55 -21.82
N LYS A 216 -54.38 -6.71 -21.18
CA LYS A 216 -54.96 -7.98 -21.68
C LYS A 216 -56.32 -8.22 -21.03
N LYS A 217 -57.39 -8.14 -21.84
CA LYS A 217 -58.74 -8.61 -21.51
C LYS A 217 -58.71 -10.13 -21.27
N GLY A 218 -58.91 -10.55 -20.02
CA GLY A 218 -59.23 -11.93 -19.65
C GLY A 218 -60.75 -12.15 -19.65
N ARG A 219 -61.18 -13.11 -20.45
CA ARG A 219 -62.57 -13.56 -20.65
C ARG A 219 -62.98 -14.50 -19.50
N THR A 220 -64.19 -14.29 -18.98
CA THR A 220 -64.86 -15.03 -17.89
C THR A 220 -65.41 -16.40 -18.30
N THR A 221 -65.85 -17.14 -17.26
CA THR A 221 -66.59 -18.43 -17.16
C THR A 221 -65.68 -19.66 -16.98
N ASP A 222 -65.86 -20.59 -16.03
CA ASP A 222 -67.03 -20.94 -15.22
C ASP A 222 -66.62 -21.69 -13.91
N ARG A 223 -67.61 -21.83 -13.01
CA ARG A 223 -67.61 -22.37 -11.65
C ARG A 223 -67.32 -23.87 -11.54
N GLY A 224 -66.86 -24.27 -10.36
CA GLY A 224 -66.95 -25.65 -9.85
C GLY A 224 -66.53 -25.73 -8.38
N SER A 225 -67.52 -25.80 -7.49
CA SER A 225 -67.40 -25.85 -6.03
C SER A 225 -67.45 -27.28 -5.46
N GLY A 226 -66.76 -27.50 -4.35
CA GLY A 226 -66.96 -28.61 -3.40
C GLY A 226 -65.60 -29.16 -2.91
N GLY A 227 -65.26 -29.27 -1.64
CA GLY A 227 -65.99 -29.15 -0.38
C GLY A 227 -65.47 -30.22 0.58
N GLY A 228 -64.89 -29.81 1.72
CA GLY A 228 -64.87 -30.60 2.96
C GLY A 228 -63.59 -31.37 3.36
N GLY A 229 -63.00 -30.93 4.48
CA GLY A 229 -62.88 -31.79 5.67
C GLY A 229 -61.55 -32.48 6.00
N GLY A 230 -60.83 -31.92 6.99
CA GLY A 230 -60.47 -32.66 8.22
C GLY A 230 -59.23 -33.56 8.27
N GLY A 231 -58.24 -33.13 9.07
CA GLY A 231 -57.76 -33.91 10.23
C GLY A 231 -56.59 -34.91 10.07
N GLY A 232 -55.46 -34.57 10.71
CA GLY A 232 -54.77 -35.46 11.65
C GLY A 232 -53.67 -36.42 11.15
N GLY A 233 -52.57 -36.51 11.91
CA GLY A 233 -51.66 -37.66 11.92
C GLY A 233 -50.25 -37.39 11.36
N ARG A 234 -49.30 -36.86 12.14
CA ARG A 234 -48.30 -37.57 12.97
C ARG A 234 -47.36 -38.55 12.23
N THR A 235 -46.07 -38.33 12.51
CA THR A 235 -44.91 -39.26 12.57
C THR A 235 -43.95 -39.28 11.39
N GLY A 236 -42.66 -39.23 11.73
CA GLY A 236 -41.53 -39.30 10.82
C GLY A 236 -40.24 -38.75 11.44
N ALA A 237 -39.92 -39.21 12.65
CA ALA A 237 -38.65 -38.94 13.31
C ALA A 237 -37.52 -39.71 12.62
N GLY A 238 -36.53 -39.00 12.10
CA GLY A 238 -35.23 -39.55 11.69
C GLY A 238 -34.13 -39.03 12.61
N ARG A 239 -33.78 -39.80 13.64
CA ARG A 239 -32.58 -39.62 14.46
C ARG A 239 -31.43 -40.41 13.84
N ALA A 240 -30.26 -39.79 13.72
CA ALA A 240 -28.93 -40.38 13.99
C ALA A 240 -27.92 -39.20 13.94
N ALA A 241 -27.42 -38.65 15.04
CA ALA A 241 -26.48 -39.22 16.02
C ALA A 241 -25.12 -39.60 15.40
N GLY A 242 -24.16 -38.66 15.47
CA GLY A 242 -22.74 -38.89 15.30
C GLY A 242 -21.97 -38.07 16.33
N ARG A 243 -21.87 -38.61 17.56
CA ARG A 243 -20.92 -38.14 18.60
C ARG A 243 -19.53 -38.66 18.24
N GLY A 244 -18.53 -37.81 18.39
CA GLY A 244 -17.13 -38.22 18.40
C GLY A 244 -16.25 -37.11 18.96
N GLY A 245 -16.13 -37.06 20.29
CA GLY A 245 -15.12 -36.26 20.98
C GLY A 245 -14.02 -37.17 21.53
N ARG A 246 -12.75 -36.74 21.39
CA ARG A 246 -11.62 -36.95 22.32
C ARG A 246 -10.39 -36.25 21.72
N GLN A 247 -9.85 -35.18 22.30
CA GLN A 247 -9.00 -35.06 23.49
C GLN A 247 -7.59 -35.70 23.36
N GLN A 248 -6.60 -34.78 23.30
CA GLN A 248 -5.36 -34.70 24.08
C GLN A 248 -4.08 -35.49 23.75
N GLN A 249 -2.97 -34.75 23.98
CA GLN A 249 -1.59 -35.13 24.30
C GLN A 249 -0.79 -35.68 23.10
N GLY A 250 0.35 -35.12 22.70
CA GLY A 250 1.42 -34.54 23.50
C GLY A 250 2.56 -35.55 23.57
N ARG A 251 3.66 -35.36 22.83
CA ARG A 251 4.98 -35.86 23.22
C ARG A 251 6.13 -35.27 22.40
N SER A 252 7.01 -34.63 23.16
CA SER A 252 8.43 -34.42 22.93
C SER A 252 9.24 -35.73 22.89
N GLY A 253 10.39 -35.68 22.22
CA GLY A 253 11.50 -36.64 22.33
C GLY A 253 12.40 -36.47 21.10
N SER A 254 13.54 -35.77 21.14
CA SER A 254 14.80 -35.98 21.88
C SER A 254 15.72 -37.05 21.27
N GLY A 255 16.94 -36.62 20.94
CA GLY A 255 18.17 -37.42 20.96
C GLY A 255 18.72 -37.77 19.57
N SER A 256 20.03 -37.76 19.32
CA SER A 256 21.22 -37.46 20.14
C SER A 256 22.48 -37.84 19.35
N GLY A 257 23.62 -37.21 19.67
CA GLY A 257 24.99 -37.70 19.43
C GLY A 257 25.70 -36.93 18.31
N GLY A 258 26.76 -36.14 18.52
CA GLY A 258 27.95 -36.32 19.39
C GLY A 258 29.13 -36.77 18.48
N ALA A 259 30.38 -36.33 18.60
CA ALA A 259 31.06 -35.41 19.50
C ALA A 259 32.43 -35.01 18.89
N SER A 260 32.99 -33.91 19.44
CA SER A 260 34.39 -33.67 19.82
C SER A 260 35.56 -33.64 18.81
N GLY A 261 36.37 -32.59 18.94
CA GLY A 261 37.76 -32.52 18.46
C GLY A 261 38.41 -31.17 18.77
N ALA A 262 38.99 -31.03 19.96
CA ALA A 262 39.76 -29.88 20.41
C ALA A 262 41.10 -29.74 19.67
N GLY A 263 41.61 -28.51 19.52
CA GLY A 263 42.94 -28.28 18.96
C GLY A 263 43.39 -26.81 18.96
N ALA A 264 43.63 -26.25 20.15
CA ALA A 264 44.35 -24.98 20.29
C ALA A 264 45.85 -25.19 20.11
N ARG A 265 46.52 -24.48 19.18
CA ARG A 265 47.95 -24.14 19.30
C ARG A 265 48.24 -22.74 18.74
N ARG A 266 48.73 -21.92 19.65
CA ARG A 266 49.18 -20.52 19.53
C ARG A 266 50.66 -20.54 19.12
N GLY A 267 51.01 -19.94 17.98
CA GLY A 267 52.41 -19.74 17.54
C GLY A 267 52.74 -18.26 17.42
N LYS A 268 53.65 -17.76 18.26
CA LYS A 268 54.24 -16.41 18.17
C LYS A 268 55.26 -16.32 17.01
N PRO A 269 55.46 -15.13 16.40
CA PRO A 269 56.48 -14.94 15.37
C PRO A 269 57.88 -14.67 15.97
N ARG A 270 58.92 -15.18 15.31
CA ARG A 270 60.33 -14.82 15.55
C ARG A 270 60.68 -13.60 14.69
N ARG A 271 61.26 -12.58 15.33
CA ARG A 271 61.93 -11.45 14.68
C ARG A 271 63.42 -11.56 15.04
N ARG A 272 64.30 -11.53 14.04
CA ARG A 272 65.66 -10.99 14.11
C ARG A 272 66.16 -10.71 12.70
N SER A 273 66.26 -9.43 12.40
CA SER A 273 67.39 -8.85 11.67
C SER A 273 68.51 -8.58 12.67
#